data_AF-A0A940SGD0-F1
#
_entry.id   AF-A0A940SGD0-F1
#
_cell.length_a   1.000
_cell.length_b   1.000
_cell.length_c   1.000
_cell.angle_alpha   90.00
_cell.angle_beta   90.00
_cell.angle_gamma   90.00
#
_symmetry.space_group_name_H-M   'P 1'
#
loop_
_entity.id
_entity.type
_entity.pdbx_description
1 polymer ?
#
loop_
_entity_poly.entity_id
_entity_poly.type
_entity_poly.pdbx_seq_one_letter_code
_entity_poly.pdbx_strand_id
1 'polypeptide(L)'
;MSRSAILITATLSGDCTAAGRVRSWCGNVAALVRSVGTRVPDGNLSCVCGFGSDAWDVLFGAPRPISLVASSKHRSRWSARICSRV
;
A
#
# COMPACT_ATOMS: atom_id res chain seq x y z
N MET A 1 14.90 0.58 -19.38
CA MET A 1 14.25 1.48 -18.39
C MET A 1 12.82 1.74 -18.84
N SER A 2 11.84 1.72 -17.92
CA SER A 2 10.46 2.05 -18.28
C SER A 2 10.35 3.52 -18.70
N ARG A 3 9.57 3.80 -19.75
CA ARG A 3 9.26 5.17 -20.22
C ARG A 3 8.08 5.79 -19.46
N SER A 4 7.40 5.03 -18.61
CA SER A 4 6.19 5.46 -17.91
C SER A 4 6.11 4.86 -16.51
N ALA A 5 5.49 5.60 -15.59
CA ALA A 5 5.27 5.17 -14.22
C ALA A 5 3.89 5.64 -13.74
N ILE A 6 3.24 4.82 -12.92
CA ILE A 6 2.00 5.16 -12.21
C ILE A 6 2.32 5.08 -10.72
N LEU A 7 1.99 6.14 -9.99
CA LEU A 7 2.19 6.24 -8.55
C LEU A 7 0.82 6.32 -7.88
N ILE A 8 0.51 5.35 -7.04
CA ILE A 8 -0.77 5.26 -6.33
C ILE A 8 -0.49 5.28 -4.83
N THR A 9 -1.24 6.10 -4.10
CA THR A 9 -1.26 6.10 -2.64
C THR A 9 -2.68 5.84 -2.17
N ALA A 10 -2.83 5.05 -1.12
CA ALA A 10 -4.13 4.68 -0.57
C ALA A 10 -4.04 4.65 0.96
N THR A 11 -5.16 4.93 1.62
CA THR A 11 -5.32 4.79 3.06
C THR A 11 -6.07 3.49 3.36
N LEU A 12 -5.72 2.85 4.47
CA LEU A 12 -6.47 1.68 4.94
C LEU A 12 -7.81 2.16 5.51
N SER A 13 -8.92 1.53 5.10
CA SER A 13 -10.21 1.79 5.74
C SER A 13 -10.17 1.29 7.18
N GLY A 14 -10.92 1.95 8.07
CA GLY A 14 -11.01 1.57 9.49
C GLY A 14 -11.84 0.31 9.76
N ASP A 15 -12.31 -0.38 8.72
CA ASP A 15 -13.05 -1.62 8.88
C ASP A 15 -12.12 -2.81 9.17
N CYS A 16 -12.64 -3.79 9.91
CA CYS A 16 -11.86 -4.96 10.34
C CYS A 16 -11.44 -5.89 9.19
N THR A 17 -12.01 -5.73 7.99
CA THR A 17 -11.76 -6.60 6.84
C THR A 17 -10.64 -6.08 5.93
N ALA A 18 -10.36 -4.78 6.00
CA ALA A 18 -9.41 -4.08 5.15
C ALA A 18 -8.03 -4.73 5.18
N ALA A 19 -7.53 -5.04 6.38
CA ALA A 19 -6.22 -5.65 6.56
C ALA A 19 -6.13 -7.05 5.94
N GLY A 20 -7.20 -7.85 6.01
CA GLY A 20 -7.26 -9.16 5.37
C GLY A 20 -7.24 -9.06 3.84
N ARG A 21 -8.01 -8.13 3.28
CA ARG A 21 -8.07 -7.88 1.83
C ARG A 21 -6.72 -7.41 1.28
N VAL A 22 -6.06 -6.48 1.96
CA VAL A 22 -4.73 -5.99 1.55
C VAL A 22 -3.69 -7.10 1.62
N ARG A 23 -3.66 -7.91 2.69
CA ARG A 23 -2.76 -9.07 2.79
C ARG A 23 -3.00 -10.10 1.68
N SER A 24 -4.26 -10.42 1.40
CA SER A 24 -4.64 -11.33 0.31
C SER A 24 -4.18 -10.79 -1.05
N TRP A 25 -4.34 -9.49 -1.28
CA TRP A 25 -3.83 -8.83 -2.48
C TRP A 25 -2.30 -8.87 -2.57
N CYS A 26 -1.58 -8.67 -1.46
CA CYS A 26 -0.11 -8.81 -1.44
C CYS A 26 0.34 -10.20 -1.89
N GLY A 27 -0.38 -11.26 -1.51
CA GLY A 27 -0.13 -12.62 -1.99
C GLY A 27 -0.36 -12.81 -3.49
N ASN A 28 -1.17 -11.95 -4.11
CA ASN A 28 -1.57 -12.06 -5.52
C ASN A 28 -0.94 -11.00 -6.44
N VAL A 29 -0.23 -10.01 -5.91
CA VAL A 29 0.28 -8.87 -6.70
C VAL A 29 1.21 -9.31 -7.84
N ALA A 30 2.02 -10.34 -7.63
CA ALA A 30 2.89 -10.87 -8.68
C ALA A 30 2.11 -11.55 -9.82
N ALA A 31 0.98 -12.20 -9.50
CA ALA A 31 0.09 -12.77 -10.52
C ALA A 31 -0.59 -11.67 -11.33
N LEU A 32 -1.00 -10.58 -10.67
CA LEU A 32 -1.57 -9.39 -11.31
C LEU A 32 -0.57 -8.71 -12.26
N VAL A 33 0.68 -8.53 -11.83
CA VAL A 33 1.73 -7.95 -12.70
C VAL A 33 1.93 -8.81 -13.95
N ARG A 34 2.00 -10.13 -13.80
CA ARG A 34 2.16 -11.04 -14.94
C ARG A 34 0.95 -11.01 -15.87
N SER A 35 -0.28 -11.03 -15.34
CA SER A 35 -1.51 -11.04 -16.14
C SER A 35 -1.73 -9.75 -16.93
N VAL A 36 -1.23 -8.61 -16.44
CA VAL A 36 -1.22 -7.35 -17.19
C VAL A 36 -0.06 -7.33 -18.18
N GLY A 37 1.13 -7.77 -17.74
CA GLY A 37 2.35 -7.80 -18.56
C GLY A 37 2.27 -8.71 -19.78
N THR A 38 1.45 -9.77 -19.78
CA THR A 38 1.25 -10.63 -20.96
C THR A 38 0.75 -9.88 -22.19
N ARG A 39 0.11 -8.72 -22.00
CA ARG A 39 -0.36 -7.87 -23.10
C ARG A 39 0.77 -7.15 -23.83
N VAL A 40 1.92 -6.94 -23.16
CA VAL A 40 3.11 -6.28 -23.71
C VAL A 40 4.35 -6.95 -23.12
N PRO A 41 4.77 -8.12 -23.64
CA PRO A 41 5.87 -8.91 -23.07
C PRO A 41 7.18 -8.13 -22.93
N ASP A 42 7.48 -7.26 -23.89
CA ASP A 42 8.69 -6.41 -23.89
C ASP A 42 8.55 -5.13 -23.03
N GLY A 43 7.39 -4.92 -22.39
CA GLY A 43 7.07 -3.71 -21.63
C GLY A 43 7.76 -3.61 -20.27
N ASN A 44 8.42 -4.69 -19.81
CA ASN A 44 9.15 -4.77 -18.54
C ASN A 44 8.35 -4.21 -17.34
N LEU A 45 7.08 -4.63 -17.23
CA LEU A 45 6.17 -4.17 -16.18
C LEU A 45 6.65 -4.63 -14.80
N SER A 46 6.75 -3.69 -13.86
CA SER A 46 7.09 -3.94 -12.47
C SER A 46 6.09 -3.26 -11.54
N CYS A 47 5.79 -3.87 -10.40
CA CYS A 47 5.02 -3.25 -9.32
C CYS A 47 5.78 -3.43 -8.02
N VAL A 48 5.92 -2.33 -7.27
CA VAL A 48 6.49 -2.31 -5.93
C VAL A 48 5.44 -1.76 -4.99
N CYS A 49 5.25 -2.42 -3.85
CA CYS A 49 4.31 -2.00 -2.81
C CYS A 49 5.08 -1.54 -1.58
N GLY A 50 4.81 -0.32 -1.14
CA GLY A 50 5.34 0.22 0.11
C GLY A 50 4.24 0.35 1.16
N PHE A 51 4.56 0.07 2.41
CA PHE A 51 3.65 0.22 3.54
C PHE A 51 4.22 1.21 4.54
N GLY A 52 3.41 2.20 4.92
CA GLY A 52 3.79 3.17 5.93
C GLY A 52 3.90 2.53 7.32
N SER A 53 4.62 3.21 8.22
CA SER A 53 4.81 2.82 9.62
C SER A 53 3.52 2.34 10.30
N ASP A 54 2.47 3.16 10.27
CA ASP A 54 1.24 2.89 11.02
C ASP A 54 0.41 1.80 10.33
N ALA A 55 0.47 1.74 8.99
CA ALA A 55 -0.16 0.67 8.23
C ALA A 55 0.50 -0.69 8.49
N TRP A 56 1.81 -0.71 8.72
CA TRP A 56 2.54 -1.95 9.02
C TRP A 56 2.01 -2.63 10.30
N ASP A 57 1.72 -1.85 11.34
CA ASP A 57 1.23 -2.39 12.61
C ASP A 57 -0.14 -3.06 12.45
N VAL A 58 -1.00 -2.51 11.60
CA VAL A 58 -2.32 -3.07 11.30
C VAL A 58 -2.24 -4.28 10.35
N LEU A 59 -1.35 -4.22 9.37
CA LEU A 59 -1.27 -5.23 8.31
C LEU A 59 -0.45 -6.46 8.71
N PHE A 60 0.69 -6.26 9.35
CA PHE A 60 1.70 -7.30 9.55
C PHE A 60 2.12 -7.47 11.01
N GLY A 61 2.13 -6.39 11.80
CA GLY A 61 2.60 -6.43 13.18
C GLY A 61 4.08 -6.79 13.27
N ALA A 62 4.42 -7.78 14.09
CA ALA A 62 5.78 -8.25 14.29
C ALA A 62 6.17 -9.38 13.32
N PRO A 63 7.45 -9.48 12.90
CA PRO A 63 8.56 -8.58 13.22
C PRO A 63 8.52 -7.29 12.39
N ARG A 64 8.88 -6.18 13.03
CA ARG A 64 8.90 -4.86 12.39
C ARG A 64 10.30 -4.56 11.84
N PRO A 65 10.43 -4.01 10.62
CA PRO A 65 11.74 -3.63 10.09
C PRO A 65 12.38 -2.54 10.95
N ILE A 66 13.67 -2.68 11.23
CA ILE A 66 14.42 -1.88 12.22
C ILE A 66 14.38 -0.38 11.91
N SER A 67 14.41 0.00 10.63
CA SER A 67 14.37 1.40 10.18
C SER A 67 12.97 1.89 9.82
N LEU A 68 11.92 1.10 10.07
CA LEU A 68 10.54 1.49 9.76
C LEU A 68 9.99 2.42 10.87
N VAL A 69 10.19 3.71 10.68
CA VAL A 69 9.71 4.77 11.58
C VAL A 69 8.67 5.65 10.89
N ALA A 70 7.74 6.21 11.67
CA ALA A 70 6.78 7.18 11.16
C ALA A 70 7.52 8.41 10.63
N SER A 71 7.14 8.88 9.44
CA SER A 71 7.69 10.13 8.92
C SER A 71 7.19 11.29 9.78
N SER A 72 8.10 12.09 10.33
CA SER A 72 7.79 13.17 11.27
C SER A 72 7.08 14.39 10.64
N LYS A 73 6.64 14.30 9.38
CA LYS A 73 6.24 15.47 8.59
C LYS A 73 4.72 15.60 8.49
N HIS A 74 4.20 16.56 9.26
CA HIS A 74 2.87 17.19 9.16
C HIS A 74 1.65 16.33 9.57
N ARG A 75 1.58 16.01 10.87
CA ARG A 75 0.37 15.48 11.55
C ARG A 75 -0.84 16.44 11.52
N SER A 76 -0.71 17.65 10.95
CA SER A 76 -1.74 18.70 10.97
C SER A 76 -2.64 18.80 9.73
N ARG A 77 -2.49 17.97 8.69
CA ARG A 77 -3.35 18.07 7.48
C ARG A 77 -3.79 16.75 6.81
N TRP A 78 -3.70 15.62 7.50
CA TRP A 78 -4.26 14.35 7.02
C TRP A 78 -5.13 13.63 8.06
N SER A 79 -5.48 14.31 9.16
CA SER A 79 -6.53 13.83 10.05
C SER A 79 -7.86 13.94 9.31
N ALA A 80 -8.34 12.78 8.86
CA ALA A 80 -9.73 12.41 8.82
C ALA A 80 -10.68 13.51 9.34
N ARG A 81 -11.37 14.19 8.42
CA ARG A 81 -12.68 14.78 8.74
C ARG A 81 -13.69 13.61 8.78
N ILE A 82 -13.49 12.69 9.71
CA ILE A 82 -14.45 11.69 10.18
C ILE A 82 -14.35 11.74 11.71
N CYS A 83 -15.15 12.63 12.28
CA CYS A 83 -15.95 12.45 13.51
C CYS A 83 -16.26 13.82 14.17
N SER A 84 -17.11 14.60 13.50
CA SER A 84 -18.11 15.49 14.11
C SER A 84 -19.15 15.67 13.00
N ARG A 85 -20.41 15.29 13.11
CA ARG A 85 -21.35 15.24 14.22
C ARG A 85 -22.53 14.37 13.73
N VAL A 86 -23.47 14.07 14.63
CA VAL A 86 -24.87 13.69 14.38
C VAL A 86 -25.39 14.03 12.98
#